data_AF-A0AAD6VL26-F1
#
_entry.id   AF-A0AAD6VL26-F1
#
_cell.length_a   1.000
_cell.length_b   1.000
_cell.length_c   1.000
_cell.angle_alpha   90.00
_cell.angle_beta   90.00
_cell.angle_gamma   90.00
#
_symmetry.space_group_name_H-M   'P 1'
#
loop_
_entity.id
_entity.type
_entity.pdbx_description
1 polymer ?
#
loop_
_entity_poly.entity_id
_entity_poly.type
_entity_poly.pdbx_seq_one_letter_code
_entity_poly.pdbx_strand_id
1 'polypeptide(L)'
;MGPHDAFFSQIPTADLLNLMHTCRVVHSLIRETCFDLLRLLSPFFGDATEVEKFRLMAAHTGALISGSTALQFFNRCRWPASAF
;
A
#
# COMPACT_ATOMS: atom_id res chain seq x y z
N MET A 1 -5.85 0.38 14.77
CA MET A 1 -4.70 1.32 14.77
C MET A 1 -3.77 0.85 15.88
N GLY A 2 -2.73 0.12 15.51
CA GLY A 2 -1.75 -0.41 16.47
C GLY A 2 -0.80 0.69 16.94
N PRO A 3 -0.10 0.52 18.08
CA PRO A 3 0.86 1.50 18.58
C PRO A 3 1.99 1.80 17.57
N HIS A 4 2.28 0.88 16.65
CA HIS A 4 3.29 1.04 15.61
C HIS A 4 2.87 1.99 14.47
N ASP A 5 1.56 2.17 14.23
CA ASP A 5 1.06 2.97 13.11
C ASP A 5 1.43 4.46 13.26
N ALA A 6 1.36 4.97 14.50
CA ALA A 6 1.72 6.34 14.82
C ALA A 6 3.21 6.60 14.61
N PHE A 7 4.07 5.66 15.01
CA PHE A 7 5.52 5.78 14.81
C PHE A 7 5.88 5.81 13.32
N PHE A 8 5.38 4.86 12.54
CA PHE A 8 5.71 4.78 11.10
C PHE A 8 5.15 5.94 10.27
N SER A 9 4.06 6.58 10.73
CA SER A 9 3.49 7.75 10.07
C SER A 9 4.47 8.92 9.94
N GLN A 10 5.42 9.05 10.88
CA GLN A 10 6.39 10.14 10.91
C GLN A 10 7.65 9.86 10.10
N ILE A 11 7.85 8.63 9.65
CA ILE A 11 9.06 8.21 8.94
C ILE A 11 8.86 8.35 7.43
N PRO A 12 9.73 9.05 6.68
CA PRO A 12 9.64 9.14 5.24
C PRO A 12 9.54 7.76 4.56
N THR A 13 8.85 7.69 3.42
CA THR A 13 8.63 6.44 2.70
C THR A 13 9.94 5.76 2.31
N ALA A 14 10.93 6.54 1.87
CA ALA A 14 12.26 6.02 1.53
C ALA A 14 12.92 5.30 2.72
N ASP A 15 12.84 5.87 3.91
CA ASP A 15 13.44 5.29 5.12
C ASP A 15 12.71 4.03 5.57
N LEU A 16 11.37 3.99 5.46
CA LEU A 16 10.63 2.75 5.71
C LEU A 16 11.01 1.64 4.74
N LEU A 17 11.15 1.96 3.44
CA LEU A 17 11.57 0.96 2.45
C LEU A 17 12.98 0.44 2.77
N ASN A 18 13.91 1.31 3.17
CA ASN A 18 15.22 0.88 3.65
C ASN A 18 15.12 -0.01 4.90
N LEU A 19 14.27 0.35 5.87
CA LEU A 19 14.04 -0.45 7.07
C LEU A 19 13.45 -1.83 6.75
N MET A 20 12.58 -1.95 5.76
CA MET A 20 12.04 -3.24 5.31
C MET A 20 13.12 -4.22 4.86
N HIS A 21 14.27 -3.74 4.37
CA HIS A 21 15.39 -4.60 3.96
C HIS A 21 16.26 -5.09 5.12
N THR A 22 16.08 -4.56 6.33
CA THR A 22 16.94 -4.89 7.48
C THR A 22 16.59 -6.23 8.12
N CYS A 23 15.31 -6.52 8.34
CA CYS A 23 14.87 -7.78 8.93
C CYS A 23 13.45 -8.18 8.51
N ARG A 24 13.17 -9.49 8.54
CA ARG A 24 11.88 -10.06 8.12
C ARG A 24 10.70 -9.60 8.97
N VAL A 25 10.92 -9.39 10.26
CA VAL A 25 9.85 -8.95 11.19
C VAL A 25 9.42 -7.53 10.84
N VAL A 26 10.38 -6.61 10.70
CA VAL A 26 10.13 -5.23 10.29
C VAL A 26 9.53 -5.19 8.89
N HIS A 27 9.99 -6.04 7.97
CA HIS A 27 9.40 -6.17 6.65
C HIS A 27 7.91 -6.52 6.71
N SER A 28 7.52 -7.59 7.43
CA SER A 28 6.10 -8.01 7.52
C SER A 28 5.26 -6.91 8.17
N LEU A 29 5.77 -6.33 9.26
CA LEU A 29 5.06 -5.29 9.99
C LEU A 29 4.82 -4.05 9.12
N ILE A 30 5.84 -3.52 8.44
CA ILE A 30 5.70 -2.34 7.58
C ILE A 30 4.81 -2.66 6.37
N ARG A 31 4.96 -3.84 5.76
CA ARG A 31 4.14 -4.25 4.61
C ARG A 31 2.65 -4.28 4.98
N GLU A 32 2.29 -4.86 6.12
CA GLU A 32 0.90 -5.03 6.54
C GLU A 32 0.28 -3.74 7.08
N THR A 33 1.05 -2.91 7.79
CA THR A 33 0.52 -1.70 8.45
C THR A 33 0.60 -0.44 7.60
N CYS A 34 1.69 -0.27 6.85
CA CYS A 34 1.97 0.97 6.11
C CYS A 34 1.59 0.86 4.63
N PHE A 35 1.78 -0.31 4.02
CA PHE A 35 1.67 -0.53 2.57
C PHE A 35 0.61 -1.58 2.21
N ASP A 36 -0.58 -1.45 2.80
CA ASP A 36 -1.72 -2.31 2.52
C ASP A 36 -2.38 -1.94 1.17
N LEU A 37 -2.06 -2.74 0.15
CA LEU A 37 -2.60 -2.60 -1.20
C LEU A 37 -4.11 -2.94 -1.26
N LEU A 38 -4.58 -3.89 -0.45
CA LEU A 38 -6.01 -4.25 -0.41
C LEU A 38 -6.82 -3.06 0.09
N ARG A 39 -6.36 -2.41 1.15
CA ARG A 39 -6.99 -1.20 1.69
C ARG A 39 -6.97 -0.03 0.70
N LEU A 40 -5.90 0.12 -0.08
CA LEU A 40 -5.82 1.17 -1.10
C LEU A 40 -6.79 0.91 -2.26
N LEU A 41 -6.91 -0.34 -2.68
CA LEU A 41 -7.70 -0.72 -3.86
C LEU A 41 -9.17 -0.99 -3.54
N SER A 42 -9.53 -1.26 -2.28
CA SER A 42 -10.92 -1.55 -1.88
C SER A 42 -11.98 -0.51 -2.32
N PRO A 43 -11.68 0.79 -2.51
CA PRO A 43 -12.69 1.71 -3.05
C PRO A 43 -13.04 1.47 -4.52
N PHE A 44 -12.17 0.80 -5.28
CA PHE A 44 -12.35 0.55 -6.72
C PHE A 44 -13.00 -0.81 -7.01
N PHE A 45 -13.10 -1.69 -6.01
CA PHE A 45 -13.55 -3.07 -6.16
C PHE A 45 -14.60 -3.38 -5.09
N GLY A 46 -15.68 -4.08 -5.47
CA GLY A 46 -16.75 -4.40 -4.54
C GLY A 46 -16.39 -5.54 -3.59
N ASP A 47 -15.50 -6.43 -4.02
CA ASP A 47 -15.06 -7.60 -3.26
C ASP A 47 -13.53 -7.77 -3.26
N ALA A 48 -12.99 -8.29 -2.17
CA ALA A 48 -11.56 -8.56 -2.01
C ALA A 48 -11.03 -9.56 -3.05
N THR A 49 -11.88 -10.49 -3.53
CA THR A 49 -11.47 -11.43 -4.58
C THR A 49 -11.24 -10.73 -5.93
N GLU A 50 -11.92 -9.61 -6.20
CA GLU A 50 -11.70 -8.82 -7.42
C GLU A 50 -10.35 -8.10 -7.37
N VAL A 51 -9.95 -7.61 -6.20
CA VAL A 51 -8.61 -7.03 -6.00
C VAL A 51 -7.53 -8.06 -6.31
N GLU A 52 -7.69 -9.30 -5.85
CA GLU A 52 -6.72 -10.36 -6.12
C GLU A 52 -6.67 -10.73 -7.62
N LYS A 53 -7.83 -10.84 -8.29
CA LYS A 53 -7.89 -11.04 -9.75
C LYS A 53 -7.18 -9.92 -10.49
N PHE A 54 -7.39 -8.67 -10.09
CA PHE A 54 -6.71 -7.51 -10.66
C PHE A 54 -5.19 -7.60 -10.49
N ARG A 55 -4.71 -7.98 -9.29
CA ARG A 55 -3.28 -8.16 -9.03
C ARG A 55 -2.65 -9.27 -9.87
N LEU A 56 -3.33 -10.40 -10.00
CA LEU A 56 -2.87 -11.51 -10.86
C LEU A 56 -2.79 -11.08 -12.33
N MET A 57 -3.81 -10.39 -12.83
CA MET A 57 -3.83 -9.83 -14.18
C MET A 57 -2.67 -8.84 -14.39
N ALA A 58 -2.47 -7.92 -13.45
CA ALA A 58 -1.39 -6.94 -13.53
C ALA A 58 0.00 -7.60 -13.52
N ALA A 59 0.20 -8.63 -12.69
CA ALA A 59 1.43 -9.39 -12.66
C ALA A 59 1.69 -10.15 -13.97
N HIS A 60 0.66 -10.71 -14.58
CA HIS A 60 0.78 -11.44 -15.85
C HIS A 60 1.05 -10.54 -17.05
N THR A 61 0.45 -9.34 -17.05
CA THR A 61 0.54 -8.39 -18.16
C THR A 61 1.69 -7.38 -18.01
N GLY A 62 2.32 -7.32 -16.84
CA GLY A 62 3.29 -6.28 -16.51
C GLY A 62 2.64 -4.89 -16.32
N ALA A 63 1.33 -4.84 -16.05
CA ALA A 63 0.63 -3.57 -15.84
C ALA A 63 1.12 -2.88 -14.56
N LEU A 64 1.25 -1.56 -14.64
CA LEU A 64 1.71 -0.71 -13.55
C LEU A 64 0.63 0.26 -13.11
N ILE A 65 0.41 0.37 -11.79
CA ILE A 65 -0.43 1.40 -11.19
C ILE A 65 0.40 2.68 -11.08
N SER A 66 -0.10 3.77 -11.65
CA SER A 66 0.58 5.08 -11.67
C SER A 66 -0.36 6.20 -11.21
N GLY A 67 0.15 7.43 -11.21
CA GLY A 67 -0.61 8.64 -10.91
C GLY A 67 -0.97 8.79 -9.43
N SER A 68 -2.14 9.38 -9.17
CA SER A 68 -2.59 9.73 -7.81
C SER A 68 -2.71 8.52 -6.89
N THR A 69 -3.05 7.35 -7.41
CA THR A 69 -3.14 6.11 -6.63
C THR A 69 -1.77 5.66 -6.14
N ALA A 70 -0.75 5.72 -7.01
CA ALA A 70 0.63 5.40 -6.61
C ALA A 70 1.18 6.40 -5.58
N LEU A 71 0.91 7.70 -5.77
CA LEU A 71 1.33 8.73 -4.82
C LEU A 71 0.65 8.55 -3.45
N GLN A 72 -0.64 8.22 -3.43
CA GLN A 72 -1.36 7.92 -2.18
C GLN A 72 -0.81 6.69 -1.46
N PHE A 73 -0.44 5.64 -2.21
CA PHE A 73 0.21 4.46 -1.65
C PHE A 73 1.52 4.83 -0.93
N PHE A 74 2.40 5.56 -1.61
CA PHE A 74 3.70 5.92 -1.05
C PHE A 74 3.61 6.97 0.06
N ASN A 75 2.71 7.94 -0.05
CA ASN A 75 2.49 8.94 0.99
C ASN A 75 1.67 8.42 2.17
N ARG A 76 1.12 7.19 2.05
CA ARG A 76 0.29 6.53 3.07
C ARG A 76 -0.87 7.41 3.51
N CYS A 77 -1.45 8.16 2.57
CA CYS A 77 -2.55 9.09 2.79
C CYS A 77 -3.64 8.89 1.73
N ARG A 78 -4.88 9.29 2.05
CA ARG A 78 -6.01 9.19 1.12
C ARG A 78 -6.43 10.58 0.68
N TRP A 79 -6.61 10.76 -0.62
CA TRP A 79 -7.08 12.00 -1.22
C TRP A 79 -8.58 11.89 -1.53
N PRO A 80 -9.45 12.67 -0.86
CA PRO A 80 -10.90 12.52 -0.99
C PRO A 80 -11.41 12.64 -2.44
N ALA A 81 -10.80 13.50 -3.25
CA ALA A 81 -11.20 13.77 -4.63
C ALA A 81 -10.74 12.70 -5.65
N SER A 82 -10.11 11.62 -5.19
CA SER A 82 -9.50 10.61 -6.08
C SER A 82 -10.21 9.25 -6.09
N ALA A 83 -11.24 9.07 -5.26
CA ALA A 83 -12.16 7.96 -5.38
C ALA A 83 -13.28 8.40 -6.35
N PHE A 84 -13.43 7.67 -7.46
CA PHE A 84 -14.49 7.88 -8.44
C PHE A 84 -15.86 7.51 -7.86
#